data_AF-A0A1I8NJW0-F1
#
_entry.id   AF-A0A1I8NJW0-F1
#
_cell.length_a   1.000
_cell.length_b   1.000
_cell.length_c   1.000
_cell.angle_alpha   90.00
_cell.angle_beta   90.00
_cell.angle_gamma   90.00
#
_symmetry.space_group_name_H-M   'P 1'
#
loop_
_entity.id
_entity.type
_entity.pdbx_description
1 polymer ?
#
loop_
_entity_poly.entity_id
_entity_poly.type
_entity_poly.pdbx_seq_one_letter_code
_entity_poly.pdbx_strand_id
1 'polypeptide(L)'
;MKWKNQTPDLKSVEILGWCVELLYSAVSIYFDIIEDNGWRQGKTCWHKLNKVGIIGLNDAIILENSIYFLMHKYFKNSSNYVPLMQIFHDAALKSACVQSTTLLSCKQPVTSFSMEMYKMIANAKTANYLFELPFRLAMQMAGINIQDASHLYTIILHEMGHLYQVQDDFLNLYGCSEKYAKNGSDIARNKCTWFAVEFMRRANKEQKLTMQRCYGNKGYCMVQLKR
;
A
#
# COMPACT_ATOMS: atom_id res chain seq x y z
N MET A 1 -4.55 -23.85 -26.38
CA MET A 1 -3.67 -23.56 -25.24
C MET A 1 -3.50 -24.85 -24.44
N LYS A 2 -2.38 -25.56 -24.57
CA LYS A 2 -2.12 -26.77 -23.76
C LYS A 2 -1.46 -26.31 -22.47
N TRP A 3 -2.23 -26.29 -21.38
CA TRP A 3 -1.69 -26.13 -20.03
C TRP A 3 -0.71 -27.28 -19.79
N LYS A 4 0.59 -27.00 -19.66
CA LYS A 4 1.52 -28.02 -19.15
C LYS A 4 1.12 -28.27 -17.71
N ASN A 5 0.58 -29.46 -17.43
CA ASN A 5 0.22 -29.94 -16.09
C ASN A 5 1.47 -30.10 -15.19
N GLN A 6 2.11 -29.00 -14.83
CA GLN A 6 3.03 -28.95 -13.70
C GLN A 6 2.34 -28.16 -12.61
N THR A 7 1.48 -28.84 -11.85
CA THR A 7 1.04 -28.33 -10.55
C THR A 7 2.29 -28.03 -9.73
N PRO A 8 2.48 -26.77 -9.30
CA PRO A 8 3.62 -26.42 -8.47
C PRO A 8 3.67 -27.28 -7.22
N ASP A 9 4.87 -27.63 -6.76
CA ASP A 9 5.06 -28.26 -5.45
C ASP A 9 4.42 -27.37 -4.36
N LEU A 10 3.54 -27.95 -3.55
CA LEU A 10 2.73 -27.23 -2.56
C LEU A 10 3.61 -26.46 -1.58
N LYS A 11 4.71 -27.07 -1.14
CA LYS A 11 5.68 -26.45 -0.24
C LYS A 11 6.30 -25.20 -0.86
N SER A 12 6.64 -25.24 -2.14
CA SER A 12 7.16 -24.07 -2.87
C SER A 12 6.13 -22.93 -2.91
N VAL A 13 4.84 -23.23 -3.11
CA VAL A 13 3.77 -22.23 -3.08
C VAL A 13 3.61 -21.63 -1.68
N GLU A 14 3.64 -22.46 -0.63
CA GLU A 14 3.56 -22.00 0.76
C GLU A 14 4.73 -21.07 1.13
N ILE A 15 5.97 -21.44 0.78
CA ILE A 15 7.14 -20.59 0.99
C ILE A 15 6.97 -19.26 0.25
N LEU A 16 6.45 -19.29 -0.97
CA LEU A 16 6.23 -18.07 -1.75
C LEU A 16 5.16 -17.17 -1.11
N GLY A 17 4.09 -17.75 -0.55
CA GLY A 17 3.10 -17.04 0.24
C GLY A 17 3.72 -16.37 1.47
N TRP A 18 4.58 -17.07 2.21
CA TRP A 18 5.32 -16.47 3.33
C TRP A 18 6.25 -15.33 2.90
N CYS A 19 6.88 -15.43 1.72
CA CYS A 19 7.66 -14.32 1.17
C CYS A 19 6.81 -13.08 0.88
N VAL A 20 5.56 -13.25 0.44
CA VAL A 20 4.62 -12.13 0.26
C VAL A 20 4.29 -11.47 1.61
N GLU A 21 4.00 -12.27 2.64
CA GLU A 21 3.71 -11.76 3.99
C GLU A 21 4.92 -11.02 4.61
N LEU A 22 6.15 -11.51 4.36
CA LEU A 22 7.38 -10.83 4.78
C LEU A 22 7.53 -9.47 4.10
N LEU A 23 7.27 -9.39 2.79
CA LEU A 23 7.33 -8.11 2.07
C LEU A 23 6.25 -7.14 2.57
N TYR A 24 5.03 -7.64 2.75
CA TYR A 24 3.92 -6.85 3.31
C TYR A 24 4.29 -6.27 4.68
N SER A 25 4.90 -7.08 5.54
CA SER A 25 5.32 -6.69 6.88
C SER A 25 6.43 -5.63 6.83
N ALA A 26 7.46 -5.83 5.99
CA ALA A 26 8.56 -4.88 5.84
C ALA A 26 8.05 -3.52 5.33
N VAL A 27 7.27 -3.51 4.25
CA VAL A 27 6.68 -2.29 3.68
C VAL A 27 5.78 -1.57 4.68
N SER A 28 4.96 -2.31 5.43
CA SER A 28 4.10 -1.74 6.48
C SER A 28 4.90 -1.05 7.57
N ILE A 29 6.00 -1.66 8.04
CA ILE A 29 6.88 -1.07 9.05
C ILE A 29 7.57 0.19 8.51
N TYR A 30 8.10 0.15 7.28
CA TYR A 30 8.68 1.35 6.65
C TYR A 30 7.66 2.50 6.60
N PHE A 31 6.43 2.22 6.13
CA PHE A 31 5.39 3.25 6.02
C PHE A 31 4.96 3.78 7.39
N ASP A 32 4.87 2.90 8.39
CA ASP A 32 4.55 3.30 9.75
C ASP A 32 5.59 4.25 10.36
N ILE A 33 6.88 3.96 10.14
CA ILE A 33 7.97 4.83 10.59
C ILE A 33 7.93 6.17 9.84
N ILE A 34 7.83 6.13 8.51
CA ILE A 34 7.87 7.33 7.66
C ILE A 34 6.69 8.26 7.94
N GLU A 35 5.50 7.71 8.15
CA GLU A 35 4.28 8.50 8.42
C GLU A 35 4.04 8.77 9.91
N ASP A 36 4.88 8.23 10.80
CA ASP A 36 4.72 8.26 12.26
C ASP A 36 3.34 7.73 12.70
N ASN A 37 2.96 6.56 12.20
CA ASN A 37 1.67 5.94 12.54
C ASN A 37 1.68 5.39 13.97
N GLY A 38 0.55 5.54 14.67
CA GLY A 38 0.39 5.04 16.04
C GLY A 38 -0.09 3.59 16.12
N TRP A 39 -0.93 3.17 15.16
CA TRP A 39 -1.69 1.92 15.22
C TRP A 39 -1.69 1.18 13.89
N ARG A 40 -1.57 -0.16 13.96
CA ARG A 40 -1.61 -1.10 12.85
C ARG A 40 -2.35 -2.36 13.30
N GLN A 41 -3.39 -2.77 12.57
CA GLN A 41 -4.18 -3.98 12.86
C GLN A 41 -4.65 -4.08 14.33
N GLY A 42 -5.09 -2.96 14.91
CA GLY A 42 -5.57 -2.90 16.30
C GLY A 42 -4.49 -3.00 17.38
N LYS A 43 -3.20 -2.88 17.01
CA LYS A 43 -2.06 -2.85 17.94
C LYS A 43 -1.19 -1.63 17.69
N THR A 44 -0.39 -1.26 18.68
CA THR A 44 0.64 -0.22 18.56
C THR A 44 1.61 -0.57 17.43
N CYS A 45 1.94 0.40 16.56
CA CYS A 45 2.92 0.21 15.49
C CYS A 45 4.29 -0.22 16.06
N TRP A 46 5.02 -1.04 15.32
CA TRP A 46 6.28 -1.65 15.78
C TRP A 46 7.28 -0.62 16.34
N HIS A 47 7.52 0.47 15.61
CA HIS A 47 8.44 1.54 16.01
C HIS A 47 7.97 2.37 17.22
N LYS A 48 6.69 2.26 17.62
CA LYS A 48 6.14 2.93 18.80
C LYS A 48 6.26 2.08 20.07
N LEU A 49 6.67 0.82 19.96
CA LEU A 49 6.90 -0.03 21.13
C LEU A 49 8.13 0.44 21.92
N ASN A 50 8.05 0.30 23.25
CA ASN A 50 9.17 0.60 24.13
C ASN A 50 10.40 -0.22 23.71
N LYS A 51 11.57 0.44 23.66
CA LYS A 51 12.88 -0.12 23.23
C LYS A 51 13.06 -0.42 21.74
N VAL A 52 12.03 -0.26 20.90
CA VAL A 52 12.18 -0.44 19.44
C VAL A 52 12.58 0.89 18.79
N GLY A 53 11.68 1.87 18.77
CA GLY A 53 11.96 3.16 18.14
C GLY A 53 12.45 3.02 16.70
N ILE A 54 13.52 3.75 16.35
CA ILE A 54 14.11 3.74 15.01
C ILE A 54 14.76 2.39 14.64
N ILE A 55 15.07 1.52 15.61
CA ILE A 55 15.61 0.17 15.35
C ILE A 55 14.65 -0.65 14.49
N GLY A 56 13.34 -0.36 14.57
CA GLY A 56 12.33 -0.96 13.70
C GLY A 56 12.61 -0.81 12.21
N LEU A 57 13.40 0.20 11.79
CA LEU A 57 13.87 0.32 10.41
C LEU A 57 14.76 -0.85 10.02
N ASN A 58 15.70 -1.23 10.88
CA ASN A 58 16.58 -2.37 10.66
C ASN A 58 15.81 -3.69 10.69
N ASP A 59 14.80 -3.80 11.56
CA ASP A 59 13.94 -5.00 11.59
C ASP A 59 13.18 -5.20 10.27
N ALA A 60 12.68 -4.11 9.65
CA ALA A 60 12.07 -4.17 8.33
C ALA A 60 13.08 -4.61 7.24
N ILE A 61 14.32 -4.14 7.30
CA ILE A 61 15.39 -4.58 6.40
C ILE A 61 15.65 -6.09 6.57
N ILE A 62 15.64 -6.60 7.80
CA ILE A 62 15.80 -8.04 8.08
C ILE A 62 14.66 -8.83 7.44
N LEU A 63 13.41 -8.40 7.61
CA LEU A 63 12.24 -9.06 7.02
C LEU A 63 12.32 -9.10 5.49
N GLU A 64 12.67 -7.98 4.87
CA GLU A 64 12.84 -7.90 3.42
C GLU A 64 13.97 -8.81 2.92
N ASN A 65 15.14 -8.80 3.58
CA ASN A 65 16.25 -9.67 3.18
C ASN A 65 15.99 -11.16 3.43
N SER A 66 15.14 -11.49 4.40
CA SER A 66 14.71 -12.87 4.66
C SER A 66 13.98 -13.48 3.47
N ILE A 67 13.31 -12.67 2.65
CA ILE A 67 12.69 -13.11 1.39
C ILE A 67 13.76 -13.71 0.49
N TYR A 68 14.82 -12.96 0.18
CA TYR A 68 15.85 -13.40 -0.76
C TYR A 68 16.66 -14.59 -0.21
N PHE A 69 16.83 -14.66 1.11
CA PHE A 69 17.39 -15.84 1.76
C PHE A 69 16.51 -17.09 1.53
N LEU A 70 15.20 -16.99 1.75
CA LEU A 70 14.27 -18.09 1.50
C LEU A 70 14.21 -18.46 0.01
N MET A 71 14.20 -17.46 -0.88
CA MET A 71 14.22 -17.67 -2.32
C MET A 71 15.46 -18.44 -2.75
N HIS A 72 16.64 -18.04 -2.28
CA HIS A 72 17.87 -18.77 -2.57
C HIS A 72 17.81 -20.21 -2.02
N LYS A 73 17.34 -20.39 -0.79
CA LYS A 73 17.28 -21.70 -0.14
C LYS A 73 16.38 -22.69 -0.89
N TYR A 74 15.20 -22.26 -1.33
CA TYR A 74 14.17 -23.16 -1.89
C TYR A 74 14.11 -23.15 -3.41
N PHE A 75 14.53 -22.07 -4.07
CA PHE A 75 14.36 -21.90 -5.51
C PHE A 75 15.67 -21.85 -6.30
N LYS A 76 16.87 -21.83 -5.70
CA LYS A 76 18.13 -21.66 -6.45
C LYS A 76 18.34 -22.56 -7.68
N ASN A 77 17.78 -23.77 -7.67
CA ASN A 77 17.89 -24.74 -8.78
C ASN A 77 16.64 -24.73 -9.69
N SER A 78 15.64 -23.92 -9.37
CA SER A 78 14.42 -23.76 -10.14
C SER A 78 14.62 -22.74 -11.27
N SER A 79 14.06 -23.01 -12.44
CA SER A 79 13.96 -22.02 -13.52
C SER A 79 13.18 -20.77 -13.11
N ASN A 80 12.35 -20.85 -12.06
CA ASN A 80 11.60 -19.73 -11.51
C ASN A 80 12.42 -18.82 -10.59
N TYR A 81 13.66 -19.16 -10.20
CA TYR A 81 14.42 -18.37 -9.23
C TYR A 81 14.56 -16.89 -9.61
N VAL A 82 15.12 -16.63 -10.79
CA VAL A 82 15.37 -15.27 -11.28
C VAL A 82 14.06 -14.53 -11.55
N PRO A 83 13.06 -15.10 -12.26
CA PRO A 83 11.78 -14.44 -12.47
C PRO A 83 11.06 -14.06 -11.18
N LEU A 84 11.03 -14.95 -10.18
CA LEU A 84 10.39 -14.66 -8.91
C LEU A 84 11.12 -13.51 -8.19
N MET A 85 12.47 -13.53 -8.15
CA MET A 85 13.24 -12.45 -7.51
C MET A 85 12.96 -11.10 -8.17
N GLN A 86 12.90 -11.07 -9.51
CA GLN A 86 12.57 -9.86 -10.26
C GLN A 86 11.18 -9.33 -9.91
N ILE A 87 10.18 -10.20 -9.75
CA ILE A 87 8.82 -9.80 -9.35
C ILE A 87 8.83 -9.17 -7.94
N PHE A 88 9.56 -9.74 -6.98
CA PHE A 88 9.67 -9.15 -5.62
C PHE A 88 10.39 -7.81 -5.63
N HIS A 89 11.52 -7.69 -6.32
CA HIS A 89 12.25 -6.43 -6.43
C HIS A 89 11.42 -5.33 -7.11
N ASP A 90 10.69 -5.67 -8.17
CA ASP A 90 9.79 -4.73 -8.85
C ASP A 90 8.68 -4.24 -7.89
N ALA A 91 8.06 -5.16 -7.13
CA ALA A 91 7.04 -4.80 -6.15
C ALA A 91 7.59 -3.91 -5.02
N ALA A 92 8.78 -4.22 -4.49
CA ALA A 92 9.43 -3.43 -3.45
C ALA A 92 9.80 -2.02 -3.95
N LEU A 93 10.41 -1.92 -5.14
CA LEU A 93 10.79 -0.65 -5.75
C LEU A 93 9.57 0.22 -6.04
N LYS A 94 8.54 -0.35 -6.68
CA LYS A 94 7.27 0.35 -6.92
C LYS A 94 6.68 0.89 -5.62
N SER A 95 6.65 0.08 -4.57
CA SER A 95 6.11 0.50 -3.26
C SER A 95 6.88 1.68 -2.67
N ALA A 96 8.21 1.67 -2.76
CA ALA A 96 9.06 2.76 -2.28
C ALA A 96 8.88 4.07 -3.10
N CYS A 97 8.81 3.96 -4.43
CA CYS A 97 8.54 5.09 -5.32
C CYS A 97 7.17 5.72 -5.01
N VAL A 98 6.14 4.89 -4.84
CA VAL A 98 4.78 5.35 -4.55
C VAL A 98 4.70 6.06 -3.21
N GLN A 99 5.38 5.55 -2.18
CA GLN A 99 5.41 6.22 -0.90
C GLN A 99 6.04 7.61 -1.03
N SER A 100 7.13 7.74 -1.79
CA SER A 100 7.77 9.03 -2.07
C SER A 100 6.83 9.99 -2.80
N THR A 101 6.16 9.54 -3.86
CA THR A 101 5.16 10.33 -4.60
C THR A 101 3.99 10.74 -3.71
N THR A 102 3.52 9.84 -2.84
CA THR A 102 2.44 10.12 -1.89
C THR A 102 2.84 11.23 -0.92
N LEU A 103 4.04 11.17 -0.34
CA LEU A 103 4.53 12.21 0.58
C LEU A 103 4.74 13.56 -0.11
N LEU A 104 5.17 13.56 -1.37
CA LEU A 104 5.26 14.78 -2.18
C LEU A 104 3.87 15.36 -2.45
N SER A 105 2.85 14.52 -2.69
CA SER A 105 1.46 14.97 -2.85
C SER A 105 0.94 15.67 -1.61
N CYS A 106 1.31 15.21 -0.42
CA CYS A 106 0.93 15.82 0.85
C CYS A 106 1.52 17.22 1.06
N LYS A 107 2.45 17.67 0.22
CA LYS A 107 3.00 19.03 0.25
C LYS A 107 2.29 19.99 -0.71
N GLN A 108 1.40 19.47 -1.56
CA GLN A 108 0.65 20.27 -2.52
C GLN A 108 -0.64 20.83 -1.87
N PRO A 109 -1.15 21.97 -2.35
CA PRO A 109 -2.42 22.50 -1.85
C PRO A 109 -3.57 21.56 -2.21
N VAL A 110 -4.59 21.48 -1.35
CA VAL A 110 -5.79 20.65 -1.59
C VAL A 110 -6.53 20.97 -2.90
N THR A 111 -6.31 22.17 -3.46
CA THR A 111 -6.83 22.59 -4.77
C THR A 111 -6.19 21.87 -5.95
N SER A 112 -4.99 21.32 -5.80
CA SER A 112 -4.33 20.55 -6.86
C SER A 112 -4.71 19.07 -6.84
N PHE A 113 -5.47 18.62 -5.83
CA PHE A 113 -5.89 17.23 -5.74
C PHE A 113 -6.92 16.92 -6.82
N SER A 114 -6.70 15.83 -7.55
CA SER A 114 -7.58 15.36 -8.61
C SER A 114 -7.89 13.88 -8.43
N MET A 115 -9.01 13.42 -9.01
CA MET A 115 -9.36 12.00 -8.98
C MET A 115 -8.34 11.14 -9.73
N GLU A 116 -7.68 11.72 -10.75
CA GLU A 116 -6.58 11.07 -11.46
C GLU A 116 -5.38 10.85 -10.54
N MET A 117 -4.96 11.88 -9.81
CA MET A 117 -3.89 11.78 -8.83
C MET A 117 -4.24 10.76 -7.73
N TYR A 118 -5.47 10.80 -7.22
CA TYR A 118 -5.95 9.85 -6.23
C TYR A 118 -5.90 8.42 -6.74
N LYS A 119 -6.46 8.14 -7.91
CA LYS A 119 -6.42 6.80 -8.53
C LYS A 119 -4.99 6.32 -8.77
N MET A 120 -4.10 7.19 -9.21
CA MET A 120 -2.69 6.86 -9.38
C MET A 120 -2.06 6.45 -8.04
N ILE A 121 -2.28 7.21 -6.96
CA ILE A 121 -1.78 6.88 -5.62
C ILE A 121 -2.41 5.59 -5.10
N ALA A 122 -3.74 5.44 -5.20
CA ALA A 122 -4.48 4.28 -4.72
C ALA A 122 -4.07 2.98 -5.43
N ASN A 123 -4.01 3.01 -6.77
CA ASN A 123 -3.56 1.86 -7.56
C ASN A 123 -2.13 1.50 -7.19
N ALA A 124 -1.25 2.49 -7.12
CA ALA A 124 0.15 2.19 -6.93
C ALA A 124 0.48 1.79 -5.47
N LYS A 125 -0.28 2.29 -4.48
CA LYS A 125 -0.08 2.02 -3.04
C LYS A 125 -0.73 0.72 -2.61
N THR A 126 -1.79 0.28 -3.29
CA THR A 126 -2.60 -0.84 -2.82
C THR A 126 -2.66 -1.94 -3.87
N ALA A 127 -2.87 -1.64 -5.15
CA ALA A 127 -2.94 -2.69 -6.18
C ALA A 127 -1.61 -3.43 -6.34
N ASN A 128 -0.47 -2.74 -6.35
CA ASN A 128 0.80 -3.34 -6.73
C ASN A 128 1.29 -4.47 -5.79
N TYR A 129 1.47 -4.22 -4.49
CA TYR A 129 2.06 -5.24 -3.61
C TYR A 129 1.02 -6.13 -2.91
N LEU A 130 -0.24 -5.69 -2.74
CA LEU A 130 -1.29 -6.52 -2.13
C LEU A 130 -1.98 -7.42 -3.15
N PHE A 131 -2.21 -6.92 -4.35
CA PHE A 131 -3.04 -7.59 -5.34
C PHE A 131 -2.21 -8.10 -6.54
N GLU A 132 -1.40 -7.26 -7.18
CA GLU A 132 -0.62 -7.64 -8.38
C GLU A 132 0.48 -8.64 -8.06
N LEU A 133 1.22 -8.44 -6.97
CA LEU A 133 2.31 -9.32 -6.55
C LEU A 133 1.88 -10.80 -6.43
N PRO A 134 0.90 -11.19 -5.58
CA PRO A 134 0.54 -12.60 -5.45
C PRO A 134 0.00 -13.21 -6.76
N PHE A 135 -0.70 -12.44 -7.59
CA PHE A 135 -1.16 -12.89 -8.90
C PHE A 135 -0.01 -13.14 -9.86
N ARG A 136 0.95 -12.22 -9.98
CA ARG A 136 2.13 -12.39 -10.84
C ARG A 136 2.99 -13.57 -10.41
N LEU A 137 3.15 -13.76 -9.10
CA LEU A 137 3.85 -14.91 -8.54
C LEU A 137 3.14 -16.23 -8.88
N ALA A 138 1.81 -16.30 -8.71
CA ALA A 138 1.04 -17.49 -9.06
C ALA A 138 1.10 -17.81 -10.57
N MET A 139 0.98 -16.79 -11.43
CA MET A 139 1.10 -16.95 -12.87
C MET A 139 2.49 -17.44 -13.29
N GLN A 140 3.55 -16.86 -12.70
CA GLN A 140 4.92 -17.29 -12.94
C GLN A 140 5.11 -18.77 -12.55
N MET A 141 4.59 -19.18 -11.39
CA MET A 141 4.67 -20.57 -10.92
C MET A 141 3.87 -21.53 -11.81
N ALA A 142 2.75 -21.08 -12.38
CA ALA A 142 1.92 -21.85 -13.31
C ALA A 142 2.46 -21.88 -14.75
N GLY A 143 3.57 -21.19 -15.04
CA GLY A 143 4.12 -21.08 -16.40
C GLY A 143 3.22 -20.30 -17.36
N ILE A 144 2.36 -19.43 -16.83
CA ILE A 144 1.50 -18.54 -17.62
C ILE A 144 2.33 -17.32 -18.00
N ASN A 145 2.33 -16.98 -19.29
CA ASN A 145 2.97 -15.76 -19.75
C ASN A 145 2.26 -14.53 -19.15
N ILE A 146 2.98 -13.81 -18.29
CA ILE A 146 2.47 -12.62 -17.60
C ILE A 146 2.04 -11.54 -18.61
N GLN A 147 2.73 -11.42 -19.74
CA GLN A 147 2.43 -10.42 -20.77
C GLN A 147 1.06 -10.65 -21.41
N ASP A 148 0.73 -11.92 -21.68
CA ASP A 148 -0.53 -12.30 -22.36
C ASP A 148 -1.77 -12.07 -21.49
N ALA A 149 -1.62 -12.11 -20.17
CA ALA A 149 -2.72 -11.90 -19.22
C ALA A 149 -2.65 -10.54 -18.50
N SER A 150 -1.61 -9.74 -18.75
CA SER A 150 -1.35 -8.45 -18.11
C SER A 150 -2.55 -7.51 -18.14
N HIS A 151 -3.16 -7.33 -19.31
CA HIS A 151 -4.25 -6.38 -19.48
C HIS A 151 -5.49 -6.74 -18.65
N LEU A 152 -5.86 -8.01 -18.60
CA LEU A 152 -7.09 -8.47 -17.94
C LEU A 152 -6.99 -8.39 -16.41
N TYR A 153 -5.88 -8.87 -15.82
CA TYR A 153 -5.74 -8.77 -14.37
C TYR A 153 -5.47 -7.31 -13.95
N THR A 154 -4.77 -6.51 -14.75
CA THR A 154 -4.44 -5.11 -14.37
C THR A 154 -5.71 -4.29 -14.14
N ILE A 155 -6.74 -4.43 -15.00
CA ILE A 155 -8.01 -3.72 -14.82
C ILE A 155 -8.68 -4.12 -13.50
N ILE A 156 -8.81 -5.42 -13.25
CA ILE A 156 -9.49 -5.93 -12.05
C ILE A 156 -8.74 -5.51 -10.78
N LEU A 157 -7.41 -5.69 -10.75
CA LEU A 157 -6.60 -5.39 -9.57
C LEU A 157 -6.52 -3.88 -9.32
N HIS A 158 -6.56 -3.04 -10.35
CA HIS A 158 -6.69 -1.59 -10.20
C HIS A 158 -8.03 -1.21 -9.56
N GLU A 159 -9.15 -1.76 -10.04
CA GLU A 159 -10.47 -1.46 -9.45
C GLU A 159 -10.57 -1.97 -8.00
N MET A 160 -10.01 -3.15 -7.70
CA MET A 160 -9.91 -3.66 -6.34
C MET A 160 -9.04 -2.76 -5.44
N GLY A 161 -7.89 -2.32 -5.94
CA GLY A 161 -7.00 -1.40 -5.23
C GLY A 161 -7.65 -0.06 -4.94
N HIS A 162 -8.36 0.50 -5.91
CA HIS A 162 -9.13 1.73 -5.76
C HIS A 162 -10.25 1.57 -4.71
N LEU A 163 -11.05 0.49 -4.80
CA LEU A 163 -12.10 0.21 -3.82
C LEU A 163 -11.54 0.08 -2.39
N TYR A 164 -10.44 -0.67 -2.24
CA TYR A 164 -9.78 -0.85 -0.95
C TYR A 164 -9.26 0.47 -0.38
N GLN A 165 -8.67 1.34 -1.20
CA GLN A 165 -8.19 2.64 -0.73
C GLN A 165 -9.34 3.57 -0.33
N VAL A 166 -10.46 3.55 -1.05
CA VAL A 166 -11.66 4.31 -0.66
C VAL A 166 -12.19 3.82 0.70
N GLN A 167 -12.15 2.51 0.95
CA GLN A 167 -12.50 1.94 2.25
C GLN A 167 -11.51 2.36 3.35
N ASP A 168 -10.20 2.37 3.11
CA ASP A 168 -9.20 2.85 4.08
C ASP A 168 -9.42 4.33 4.41
N ASP A 169 -9.69 5.18 3.40
CA ASP A 169 -10.00 6.60 3.59
C ASP A 169 -11.29 6.79 4.43
N PHE A 170 -12.33 5.99 4.16
CA PHE A 170 -13.57 6.01 4.93
C PHE A 170 -13.34 5.62 6.39
N LEU A 171 -12.62 4.52 6.62
CA LEU A 171 -12.32 4.04 7.96
C LEU A 171 -11.38 5.01 8.72
N ASN A 172 -10.48 5.71 8.02
CA ASN A 172 -9.64 6.75 8.62
C ASN A 172 -10.49 7.90 9.18
N LEU A 173 -11.51 8.31 8.43
CA LEU A 173 -12.32 9.48 8.74
C LEU A 173 -13.45 9.18 9.74
N TYR A 174 -14.18 8.09 9.52
CA TYR A 174 -15.42 7.72 10.22
C TYR A 174 -15.31 6.46 11.08
N GLY A 175 -14.17 5.75 11.07
CA GLY A 175 -13.98 4.55 11.88
C GLY A 175 -14.15 4.82 13.37
N CYS A 176 -15.11 4.13 14.00
CA CYS A 176 -15.59 4.40 15.36
C CYS A 176 -14.92 3.59 16.48
N SER A 177 -13.82 2.88 16.22
CA SER A 177 -13.20 2.02 17.26
C SER A 177 -11.75 2.38 17.53
N GLU A 178 -11.29 2.22 18.78
CA GLU A 178 -9.87 2.25 19.18
C GLU A 178 -8.98 1.38 18.27
N LYS A 179 -9.54 0.35 17.62
CA LYS A 179 -8.83 -0.55 16.69
C LYS A 179 -8.57 0.05 15.29
N TYR A 180 -9.40 1.01 14.87
CA TYR A 180 -9.37 1.64 13.54
C TYR A 180 -9.12 3.15 13.59
N ALA A 181 -9.08 3.73 14.79
CA ALA A 181 -8.96 5.15 15.04
C ALA A 181 -7.57 5.67 14.63
N LYS A 182 -7.36 5.83 13.32
CA LYS A 182 -6.39 6.77 12.77
C LYS A 182 -6.83 8.24 13.03
N ASN A 183 -7.87 8.50 13.84
CA ASN A 183 -8.37 9.80 14.29
C ASN A 183 -8.46 10.89 13.18
N GLY A 184 -8.82 10.53 11.96
CA GLY A 184 -8.84 11.48 10.83
C GLY A 184 -7.47 12.07 10.51
N SER A 185 -6.40 11.38 10.86
CA SER A 185 -5.02 11.88 10.72
C SER A 185 -4.61 12.12 9.27
N ASP A 186 -5.34 11.57 8.30
CA ASP A 186 -5.12 11.87 6.88
C ASP A 186 -5.42 13.32 6.54
N ILE A 187 -6.44 13.92 7.17
CA ILE A 187 -6.73 15.36 7.06
C ILE A 187 -5.56 16.16 7.65
N ALA A 188 -5.12 15.81 8.86
CA ALA A 188 -4.02 16.49 9.55
C ALA A 188 -2.67 16.36 8.81
N ARG A 189 -2.52 15.33 7.97
CA ARG A 189 -1.34 15.07 7.14
C ARG A 189 -1.46 15.60 5.70
N ASN A 190 -2.54 16.33 5.39
CA ASN A 190 -2.80 16.85 4.03
C ASN A 190 -2.80 15.76 2.95
N LYS A 191 -3.29 14.56 3.26
CA LYS A 191 -3.28 13.46 2.27
C LYS A 191 -4.31 13.70 1.17
N CYS A 192 -3.94 13.33 -0.06
CA CYS A 192 -4.88 13.24 -1.17
C CYS A 192 -5.82 12.04 -0.96
N THR A 193 -6.93 12.25 -0.26
CA THR A 193 -7.94 11.22 0.03
C THR A 193 -9.11 11.34 -0.96
N TRP A 194 -9.88 10.27 -1.09
CA TRP A 194 -11.11 10.27 -1.88
C TRP A 194 -12.07 11.37 -1.43
N PHE A 195 -12.23 11.55 -0.11
CA PHE A 195 -13.08 12.61 0.45
C PHE A 195 -12.59 14.01 0.10
N ALA A 196 -11.28 14.25 0.14
CA ALA A 196 -10.75 15.57 -0.19
C ALA A 196 -11.02 15.94 -1.65
N VAL A 197 -10.76 14.99 -2.57
CA VAL A 197 -11.02 15.16 -3.99
C VAL A 197 -12.52 15.37 -4.24
N GLU A 198 -13.36 14.52 -3.68
CA GLU A 198 -14.80 14.56 -3.95
C GLU A 198 -15.49 15.77 -3.32
N PHE A 199 -15.04 16.19 -2.13
CA PHE A 199 -15.47 17.44 -1.51
C PHE A 199 -15.09 18.63 -2.39
N MET A 200 -13.83 18.74 -2.83
CA MET A 200 -13.40 19.83 -3.71
C MET A 200 -14.12 19.83 -5.06
N ARG A 201 -14.61 18.69 -5.54
CA ARG A 201 -15.41 18.61 -6.76
C ARG A 201 -16.82 19.17 -6.57
N ARG A 202 -17.47 18.89 -5.43
CA ARG A 202 -18.89 19.21 -5.18
C ARG A 202 -19.12 20.50 -4.40
N ALA A 203 -18.14 20.95 -3.63
CA ALA A 203 -18.25 22.08 -2.72
C ALA A 203 -18.48 23.41 -3.45
N ASN A 204 -19.28 24.28 -2.82
CA ASN A 204 -19.42 25.67 -3.24
C ASN A 204 -18.15 26.49 -2.93
N LYS A 205 -18.12 27.76 -3.34
CA LYS A 205 -16.95 28.64 -3.16
C LYS A 205 -16.53 28.81 -1.69
N GLU A 206 -17.50 28.96 -0.79
CA GLU A 206 -17.25 29.15 0.64
C GLU A 206 -16.68 27.88 1.29
N GLN A 207 -17.29 26.74 1.01
CA GLN A 207 -16.81 25.42 1.47
C GLN A 207 -15.40 25.11 0.98
N LYS A 208 -15.06 25.45 -0.27
CA LYS A 208 -13.71 25.30 -0.82
C LYS A 208 -12.69 26.17 -0.08
N LEU A 209 -13.04 27.40 0.27
CA LEU A 209 -12.17 28.28 1.05
C LEU A 209 -11.93 27.74 2.46
N THR A 210 -12.97 27.18 3.09
CA THR A 210 -12.82 26.46 4.36
C THR A 210 -11.85 25.29 4.21
N MET A 211 -12.05 24.42 3.21
CA MET A 211 -11.16 23.29 2.92
C MET A 211 -9.70 23.72 2.75
N GLN A 212 -9.44 24.78 1.99
CA GLN A 212 -8.08 25.31 1.77
C GLN A 212 -7.41 25.83 3.05
N ARG A 213 -8.17 26.47 3.95
CA ARG A 213 -7.64 26.98 5.22
C ARG A 213 -7.40 25.86 6.23
N CYS A 214 -8.21 24.81 6.15
CA CYS A 214 -8.38 23.82 7.19
C CYS A 214 -7.61 22.52 6.96
N TYR A 215 -7.58 22.03 5.72
CA TYR A 215 -7.01 20.74 5.38
C TYR A 215 -5.47 20.78 5.52
N GLY A 216 -4.87 19.79 6.19
CA GLY A 216 -3.44 19.79 6.50
C GLY A 216 -3.02 20.59 7.75
N ASN A 217 -3.96 21.22 8.47
CA ASN A 217 -3.65 22.04 9.64
C ASN A 217 -4.08 21.36 10.96
N LYS A 218 -3.12 21.09 11.84
CA LYS A 218 -3.29 20.28 13.08
C LYS A 218 -4.15 20.96 14.17
N GLY A 219 -4.49 22.25 14.03
CA GLY A 219 -4.86 23.10 15.18
C GLY A 219 -6.33 23.46 15.44
N TYR A 220 -7.24 23.49 14.46
CA TYR A 220 -8.59 24.08 14.74
C TYR A 220 -9.74 23.66 13.80
N CYS A 221 -9.40 23.00 12.70
CA CYS A 221 -10.28 22.95 11.54
C CYS A 221 -10.87 21.56 11.25
N MET A 222 -10.35 20.52 11.91
CA MET A 222 -10.78 19.13 11.74
C MET A 222 -12.27 18.91 12.08
N VAL A 223 -12.79 19.62 13.09
CA VAL A 223 -14.19 19.52 13.51
C VAL A 223 -15.13 20.16 12.48
N GLN A 224 -14.69 21.24 11.82
CA GLN A 224 -15.46 21.91 10.77
C GLN A 224 -15.53 21.09 9.49
N LEU A 225 -14.48 20.33 9.16
CA LEU A 225 -14.44 19.47 7.97
C LEU A 225 -15.22 18.16 8.11
N LYS A 226 -15.56 17.76 9.34
CA LYS A 226 -16.35 16.55 9.62
C LYS A 226 -17.86 16.80 9.71
N ARG A 227 -18.30 18.07 9.72
CA ARG A 227 -19.72 18.46 9.72
C ARG A 227 -20.19 18.71 8.30
#